data_AF-A0A8K0CVX5-F1
#
_entry.id   AF-A0A8K0CVX5-F1
#
_cell.length_a   1.000
_cell.length_b   1.000
_cell.length_c   1.000
_cell.angle_alpha   90.00
_cell.angle_beta   90.00
_cell.angle_gamma   90.00
#
_symmetry.space_group_name_H-M   'P 1'
#
loop_
_entity.id
_entity.type
_entity.pdbx_description
1 polymer ?
#
loop_
_entity_poly.entity_id
_entity_poly.type
_entity_poly.pdbx_seq_one_letter_code
_entity_poly.pdbx_strand_id
1 'polypeptide(L)'
;MARTPLRSLKKEVMNAILSFPNGSASGTDGLQKRILSQVGAQQGDPAGLFLFCPVIQAVIENLNSELNIFYLDDGTLGGDTNTVLQDLDTIIKSRWNLGLQINPSKCKLYFCSTYKIDVHEIKVLQDDIALLGAPLNVQSTAKVLNQKHDEMRLLFSRLKFLQTQHGLLLKSSMSLSFESISNISFDEQQWCIASLPIKFGGLGLRKASDIMLPAFLASINSVLRLITLMLQNITAETCIAFYPEALMEWQSVHGSSFPPVVSTQRNWDEINIASLLNSLQFSSVKIQSVTNKGIQCMVK
;
A
#
# COMPACT_ATOMS: atom_id res chain seq x y z
N MET A 1 -46.95 -9.90 -13.79
CA MET A 1 -46.15 -9.96 -12.54
C MET A 1 -45.79 -8.54 -12.15
N ALA A 2 -46.42 -8.04 -11.08
CA ALA A 2 -46.34 -6.65 -10.65
C ALA A 2 -45.03 -6.36 -9.90
N ARG A 3 -44.42 -5.20 -10.18
CA ARG A 3 -43.23 -4.68 -9.50
C ARG A 3 -43.61 -4.26 -8.07
N THR A 4 -42.93 -4.82 -7.07
CA THR A 4 -43.05 -4.45 -5.66
C THR A 4 -42.27 -3.15 -5.38
N PRO A 5 -42.78 -2.21 -4.57
CA PRO A 5 -42.10 -0.93 -4.31
C PRO A 5 -41.02 -1.05 -3.22
N LEU A 6 -39.89 -0.38 -3.43
CA LEU A 6 -38.81 -0.13 -2.47
C LEU A 6 -39.34 0.60 -1.22
N ARG A 7 -39.74 -0.12 -0.17
CA ARG A 7 -40.19 0.50 1.10
C ARG A 7 -39.66 -0.12 2.40
N SER A 8 -38.60 -0.93 2.37
CA SER A 8 -37.98 -1.48 3.61
C SER A 8 -36.58 -0.95 3.94
N LEU A 9 -35.97 -0.12 3.09
CA LEU A 9 -34.53 0.19 3.14
C LEU A 9 -34.03 0.81 4.46
N LYS A 10 -34.88 1.49 5.24
CA LYS A 10 -34.45 2.22 6.44
C LYS A 10 -33.94 1.32 7.58
N LYS A 11 -34.55 0.14 7.77
CA LYS A 11 -34.23 -0.72 8.92
C LYS A 11 -33.02 -1.61 8.64
N GLU A 12 -32.90 -2.08 7.40
CA GLU A 12 -31.77 -2.87 6.93
C GLU A 12 -30.49 -2.01 6.83
N VAL A 13 -30.61 -0.76 6.35
CA VAL A 13 -29.48 0.18 6.34
C VAL A 13 -29.05 0.55 7.77
N MET A 14 -29.98 0.78 8.69
CA MET A 14 -29.64 1.03 10.10
C MET A 14 -28.96 -0.18 10.75
N ASN A 15 -29.41 -1.40 10.47
CA ASN A 15 -28.78 -2.61 10.98
C ASN A 15 -27.38 -2.84 10.37
N ALA A 16 -27.19 -2.47 9.10
CA ALA A 16 -25.88 -2.51 8.45
C ALA A 16 -24.91 -1.49 9.08
N ILE A 17 -25.39 -0.27 9.38
CA ILE A 17 -24.61 0.77 10.09
C ILE A 17 -24.22 0.31 11.51
N LEU A 18 -25.12 -0.40 12.20
CA LEU A 18 -24.87 -0.95 13.54
C LEU A 18 -23.99 -2.21 13.53
N SER A 19 -23.81 -2.85 12.37
CA SER A 19 -22.97 -4.05 12.23
C SER A 19 -21.49 -3.76 11.93
N PHE A 20 -21.11 -2.49 11.74
CA PHE A 20 -19.70 -2.13 11.62
C PHE A 20 -19.02 -2.29 12.99
N PRO A 21 -17.95 -3.10 13.11
CA PRO A 21 -17.21 -3.21 14.37
C PRO A 21 -16.45 -1.91 14.64
N ASN A 22 -16.43 -1.50 15.91
CA ASN A 22 -15.78 -0.28 16.39
C ASN A 22 -14.27 -0.27 16.07
N GLY A 23 -13.85 0.51 15.08
CA GLY A 23 -12.56 1.21 15.12
C GLY A 23 -12.89 2.70 15.33
N SER A 24 -12.40 3.42 16.33
CA SER A 24 -11.31 3.23 17.28
C SER A 24 -11.68 4.06 18.53
N ALA A 25 -11.25 3.64 19.72
CA ALA A 25 -11.43 4.35 21.00
C ALA A 25 -12.88 4.51 21.53
N SER A 26 -13.49 3.43 22.01
CA SER A 26 -14.39 3.47 23.18
C SER A 26 -14.74 2.05 23.61
N GLY A 27 -14.37 1.72 24.85
CA GLY A 27 -14.94 0.58 25.56
C GLY A 27 -16.42 0.83 25.89
N THR A 28 -17.00 -0.04 26.72
CA THR A 28 -18.40 -0.07 27.15
C THR A 28 -18.86 1.13 28.01
N ASP A 29 -18.17 2.27 27.88
CA ASP A 29 -18.34 3.47 28.69
C ASP A 29 -19.25 4.49 27.96
N GLY A 30 -19.82 4.11 26.82
CA GLY A 30 -20.63 4.94 25.92
C GLY A 30 -22.01 5.36 26.45
N LEU A 31 -22.25 5.27 27.76
CA LEU A 31 -23.38 5.94 28.39
C LEU A 31 -23.05 7.42 28.59
N GLN A 32 -23.56 8.24 27.67
CA GLN A 32 -23.79 9.68 27.81
C GLN A 32 -22.58 10.55 28.19
N LYS A 33 -21.71 10.84 27.22
CA LYS A 33 -21.13 12.18 27.09
C LYS A 33 -21.30 12.67 25.67
N ARG A 34 -22.32 13.49 25.44
CA ARG A 34 -22.42 14.31 24.23
C ARG A 34 -21.29 15.34 24.30
N ILE A 35 -20.21 15.10 23.58
CA ILE A 35 -19.18 16.10 23.35
C ILE A 35 -19.69 16.96 22.18
N LEU A 36 -20.07 18.20 22.46
CA LEU A 36 -20.38 19.17 21.40
C LEU A 36 -19.08 19.46 20.65
N SER A 37 -19.07 19.30 19.32
CA SER A 37 -17.93 19.73 18.50
C SER A 37 -17.85 21.25 18.59
N GLN A 38 -16.82 21.76 19.26
CA GLN A 38 -16.68 23.20 19.50
C GLN A 38 -16.01 23.92 18.31
N VAL A 39 -15.09 23.28 17.60
CA VAL A 39 -14.42 23.80 16.38
C VAL A 39 -13.87 22.64 15.54
N GLY A 40 -13.98 22.72 14.21
CA GLY A 40 -13.31 21.83 13.26
C GLY A 40 -14.14 20.66 12.72
N ALA A 41 -13.82 20.24 11.50
CA ALA A 41 -14.35 19.02 10.91
C ALA A 41 -13.62 17.79 11.47
N GLN A 42 -14.33 16.67 11.60
CA GLN A 42 -13.72 15.42 12.10
C GLN A 42 -12.86 14.75 11.03
N GLN A 43 -11.81 14.04 11.44
CA GLN A 43 -11.03 13.22 10.50
C GLN A 43 -11.94 12.15 9.88
N GLY A 44 -11.97 12.09 8.55
CA GLY A 44 -12.87 11.22 7.81
C GLY A 44 -14.23 11.85 7.46
N ASP A 45 -14.48 13.11 7.85
CA ASP A 45 -15.64 13.87 7.37
C ASP A 45 -15.50 14.12 5.85
N PRO A 46 -16.42 13.60 5.02
CA PRO A 46 -16.38 13.79 3.58
C PRO A 46 -16.41 15.27 3.14
N ALA A 47 -17.00 16.14 3.95
CA ALA A 47 -17.11 17.57 3.68
C ALA A 47 -16.02 18.40 4.37
N GLY A 48 -15.21 17.80 5.25
CA GLY A 48 -14.20 18.53 6.01
C GLY A 48 -13.17 19.26 5.13
N LEU A 49 -12.73 18.61 4.05
CA LEU A 49 -11.86 19.22 3.06
C LEU A 49 -12.54 20.36 2.30
N PHE A 50 -13.80 20.18 1.90
CA PHE A 50 -14.57 21.20 1.17
C PHE A 50 -14.77 22.47 1.99
N LEU A 51 -14.88 22.36 3.32
CA LEU A 51 -14.99 23.51 4.21
C LEU A 51 -13.64 24.19 4.47
N PHE A 52 -12.56 23.42 4.48
CA PHE A 52 -11.21 23.93 4.75
C PHE A 52 -10.60 24.68 3.55
N CYS A 53 -10.68 24.10 2.34
CA CYS A 53 -10.00 24.64 1.17
C CYS A 53 -10.41 26.10 0.83
N PRO A 54 -11.69 26.49 0.83
CA PRO A 54 -12.08 27.88 0.54
C PRO A 54 -11.57 28.89 1.57
N VAL A 55 -11.44 28.48 2.84
CA VAL A 55 -10.95 29.35 3.92
C VAL A 55 -9.49 29.70 3.71
N ILE A 56 -8.66 28.72 3.33
CA ILE A 56 -7.24 28.97 3.03
C ILE A 56 -7.05 29.63 1.66
N GLN A 57 -7.93 29.36 0.69
CA GLN A 57 -7.86 29.93 -0.65
C GLN A 57 -7.90 31.47 -0.61
N ALA A 58 -8.73 32.05 0.26
CA ALA A 58 -8.78 33.51 0.44
C ALA A 58 -7.46 34.12 0.94
N VAL A 59 -6.61 33.36 1.63
CA VAL A 59 -5.26 33.81 2.02
C VAL A 59 -4.30 33.63 0.85
N ILE A 60 -4.33 32.47 0.21
CA ILE A 60 -3.42 32.08 -0.87
C ILE A 60 -3.49 33.06 -2.04
N GLU A 61 -4.69 33.55 -2.38
CA GLU A 61 -4.93 34.54 -3.43
C GLU A 61 -4.29 35.91 -3.17
N ASN A 62 -3.94 36.21 -1.92
CA ASN A 62 -3.31 37.47 -1.53
C ASN A 62 -1.77 37.36 -1.41
N LEU A 63 -1.19 36.19 -1.71
CA LEU A 63 0.25 35.98 -1.65
C LEU A 63 0.91 36.31 -3.00
N ASN A 64 2.12 36.87 -2.96
CA ASN A 64 2.82 37.42 -4.12
C ASN A 64 4.07 36.63 -4.54
N SER A 65 4.42 35.57 -3.80
CA SER A 65 5.56 34.70 -4.08
C SER A 65 5.42 34.07 -5.46
N GLU A 66 6.53 34.05 -6.21
CA GLU A 66 6.58 33.51 -7.58
C GLU A 66 6.18 32.03 -7.61
N LEU A 67 6.71 31.26 -6.66
CA LEU A 67 6.26 29.91 -6.37
C LEU A 67 5.24 29.99 -5.23
N ASN A 68 4.00 29.62 -5.51
CA ASN A 68 2.91 29.57 -4.55
C ASN A 68 2.09 28.29 -4.80
N ILE A 69 2.44 27.20 -4.11
CA ILE A 69 1.84 25.88 -4.29
C ILE A 69 1.30 25.39 -2.95
N PHE A 70 0.03 25.07 -2.90
CA PHE A 70 -0.62 24.52 -1.70
C PHE A 70 -1.30 23.19 -2.04
N TYR A 71 -1.03 22.19 -1.20
CA TYR A 71 -1.83 20.97 -1.13
C TYR A 71 -2.45 20.90 0.26
N LEU A 72 -3.71 21.31 0.37
CA LEU A 72 -4.40 21.46 1.66
C LEU A 72 -3.61 22.39 2.60
N ASP A 73 -3.26 21.93 3.79
CA ASP A 73 -2.48 22.67 4.78
C ASP A 73 -0.97 22.72 4.47
N ASP A 74 -0.49 21.92 3.51
CA ASP A 74 0.92 21.88 3.11
C ASP A 74 1.20 22.90 1.99
N GLY A 75 1.63 24.09 2.41
CA GLY A 75 1.96 25.21 1.54
C GLY A 75 3.46 25.38 1.33
N THR A 76 3.87 25.61 0.09
CA THR A 76 5.25 25.91 -0.30
C THR A 76 5.30 27.23 -1.07
N LEU A 77 6.07 28.16 -0.51
CA LEU A 77 6.35 29.47 -1.11
C LEU A 77 7.81 29.54 -1.57
N GLY A 78 8.07 30.28 -2.64
CA GLY A 78 9.42 30.53 -3.14
C GLY A 78 9.48 31.75 -4.05
N GLY A 79 10.66 32.37 -4.13
CA GLY A 79 10.87 33.61 -4.88
C GLY A 79 11.88 34.52 -4.16
N ASP A 80 11.74 35.83 -4.36
CA ASP A 80 12.55 36.81 -3.66
C ASP A 80 12.39 36.72 -2.13
N THR A 81 13.49 36.92 -1.41
CA THR A 81 13.51 36.79 0.05
C THR A 81 12.54 37.75 0.73
N ASN A 82 12.44 39.00 0.27
CA ASN A 82 11.55 39.97 0.90
C ASN A 82 10.09 39.63 0.65
N THR A 83 9.76 39.21 -0.57
CA THR A 83 8.40 38.79 -0.94
C THR A 83 7.94 37.58 -0.13
N VAL A 84 8.77 36.53 -0.05
CA VAL A 84 8.43 35.32 0.72
C VAL A 84 8.24 35.62 2.20
N LEU A 85 9.06 36.51 2.78
CA LEU A 85 8.91 36.92 4.18
C LEU A 85 7.65 37.76 4.42
N GLN A 86 7.28 38.63 3.48
CA GLN A 86 6.04 39.40 3.54
C GLN A 86 4.80 38.50 3.42
N ASP A 87 4.83 37.51 2.55
CA ASP A 87 3.75 36.53 2.41
C ASP A 87 3.62 35.65 3.66
N LEU A 88 4.74 35.21 4.23
CA LEU A 88 4.75 34.48 5.49
C LEU A 88 4.13 35.30 6.62
N ASP A 89 4.48 36.58 6.74
CA ASP A 89 3.88 37.51 7.71
C ASP A 89 2.38 37.69 7.46
N THR A 90 1.95 37.75 6.19
CA THR A 90 0.54 37.79 5.79
C THR A 90 -0.23 36.54 6.27
N ILE A 91 0.36 35.34 6.13
CA ILE A 91 -0.24 34.09 6.63
C ILE A 91 -0.30 34.11 8.17
N ILE A 92 0.78 34.52 8.85
CA ILE A 92 0.84 34.61 10.32
C ILE A 92 -0.21 35.57 10.86
N LYS A 93 -0.43 36.72 10.22
CA LYS A 93 -1.44 37.71 10.62
C LYS A 93 -2.86 37.21 10.35
N SER A 94 -3.08 36.55 9.21
CA SER A 94 -4.40 36.06 8.80
C SER A 94 -4.94 34.92 9.65
N ARG A 95 -4.06 34.20 10.39
CA ARG A 95 -4.41 33.02 11.20
C ARG A 95 -5.55 33.27 12.19
N TRP A 96 -5.56 34.42 12.85
CA TRP A 96 -6.54 34.76 13.90
C TRP A 96 -7.95 34.99 13.35
N ASN A 97 -8.06 35.55 12.15
CA ASN A 97 -9.35 35.85 11.52
C ASN A 97 -10.03 34.60 10.95
N LEU A 98 -9.25 33.55 10.67
CA LEU A 98 -9.73 32.33 10.03
C LEU A 98 -9.92 31.16 11.02
N GLY A 99 -9.61 31.38 12.30
CA GLY A 99 -9.63 30.31 13.31
C GLY A 99 -8.58 29.23 13.05
N LEU A 100 -7.53 29.54 12.29
CA LEU A 100 -6.45 28.62 11.95
C LEU A 100 -5.20 28.93 12.78
N GLN A 101 -4.39 27.90 13.02
CA GLN A 101 -3.11 28.04 13.71
C GLN A 101 -2.01 27.42 12.87
N ILE A 102 -0.96 28.20 12.63
CA ILE A 102 0.27 27.72 12.02
C ILE A 102 0.99 26.87 13.07
N ASN A 103 1.59 25.76 12.64
CA ASN A 103 2.48 24.97 13.48
C ASN A 103 3.94 25.34 13.18
N PRO A 104 4.58 26.22 13.97
CA PRO A 104 5.91 26.73 13.64
C PRO A 104 6.98 25.64 13.65
N SER A 105 6.76 24.55 14.41
CA SER A 105 7.67 23.39 14.46
C SER A 105 7.68 22.57 13.16
N LYS A 106 6.62 22.65 12.35
CA LYS A 106 6.51 21.99 11.04
C LYS A 106 6.93 22.91 9.90
N CYS A 107 6.74 24.22 10.05
CA CYS A 107 7.19 25.22 9.10
C CYS A 107 8.72 25.30 9.06
N LYS A 108 9.26 25.45 7.85
CA LYS A 108 10.71 25.48 7.61
C LYS A 108 11.02 26.56 6.60
N LEU A 109 12.09 27.32 6.86
CA LEU A 109 12.61 28.32 5.94
C LEU A 109 13.93 27.82 5.35
N TYR A 110 14.12 28.03 4.06
CA TYR A 110 15.37 27.70 3.39
C TYR A 110 15.83 28.88 2.55
N PHE A 111 17.10 29.27 2.71
CA PHE A 111 17.72 30.31 1.91
C PHE A 111 18.65 29.65 0.89
N CYS A 112 18.39 29.89 -0.40
CA CYS A 112 19.29 29.43 -1.48
C CYS A 112 20.61 30.22 -1.51
N SER A 113 20.69 31.35 -0.81
CA SER A 113 21.87 32.20 -0.72
C SER A 113 22.58 32.03 0.63
N THR A 114 23.81 32.55 0.73
CA THR A 114 24.57 32.61 1.99
C THR A 114 24.00 33.61 2.99
N TYR A 115 23.08 34.48 2.56
CA TYR A 115 22.44 35.47 3.40
C TYR A 115 21.28 34.84 4.17
N LYS A 116 21.34 34.91 5.51
CA LYS A 116 20.34 34.33 6.41
C LYS A 116 19.71 35.44 7.23
N ILE A 117 18.38 35.49 7.22
CA ILE A 117 17.61 36.32 8.13
C ILE A 117 17.06 35.38 9.21
N ASP A 118 17.24 35.77 10.47
CA ASP A 118 16.62 35.05 11.58
C ASP A 118 15.15 35.46 11.68
N VAL A 119 14.26 34.49 11.45
CA VAL A 119 12.81 34.67 11.57
C VAL A 119 12.38 33.98 12.84
N HIS A 120 11.98 34.77 13.84
CA HIS A 120 11.47 34.24 15.10
C HIS A 120 10.33 33.23 14.82
N GLU A 121 10.32 32.14 15.59
CA GLU A 121 9.34 31.05 15.57
C GLU A 121 9.52 29.96 14.48
N ILE A 122 10.25 30.19 13.38
CA ILE A 122 10.37 29.19 12.28
C ILE A 122 11.80 28.66 12.14
N LYS A 123 11.92 27.34 11.99
CA LYS A 123 13.22 26.68 11.83
C LYS A 123 13.84 26.98 10.46
N VAL A 124 15.02 27.59 10.45
CA VAL A 124 15.84 27.74 9.25
C VAL A 124 16.63 26.46 8.97
N LEU A 125 16.47 25.91 7.76
CA LEU A 125 17.20 24.74 7.27
C LEU A 125 18.54 25.15 6.65
N GLN A 126 19.52 24.25 6.73
CA GLN A 126 20.84 24.44 6.14
C GLN A 126 21.05 23.52 4.94
N ASP A 127 20.87 22.20 5.11
CA ASP A 127 21.24 21.24 4.05
C ASP A 127 20.15 20.18 3.75
N ASP A 128 19.17 20.00 4.64
CA ASP A 128 18.17 18.93 4.56
C ASP A 128 16.82 19.44 4.06
N ILE A 129 16.66 19.50 2.74
CA ILE A 129 15.44 20.01 2.11
C ILE A 129 14.76 18.90 1.32
N ALA A 130 13.52 18.61 1.70
CA ALA A 130 12.65 17.77 0.90
C ALA A 130 11.29 18.46 0.77
N LEU A 131 10.74 18.45 -0.43
CA LEU A 131 9.42 18.98 -0.76
C LEU A 131 8.51 17.80 -1.11
N LEU A 132 7.40 17.62 -0.39
CA LEU A 132 6.48 16.49 -0.59
C LEU A 132 7.18 15.12 -0.58
N GLY A 133 8.27 14.99 0.20
CA GLY A 133 9.08 13.78 0.28
C GLY A 133 10.11 13.60 -0.85
N ALA A 134 10.22 14.54 -1.80
CA ALA A 134 11.26 14.56 -2.81
C ALA A 134 12.46 15.44 -2.37
N PRO A 135 13.71 14.96 -2.47
CA PRO A 135 14.89 15.75 -2.11
C PRO A 135 15.09 16.90 -3.11
N LEU A 136 15.42 18.09 -2.62
CA LEU A 136 15.71 19.26 -3.49
C LEU A 136 17.20 19.48 -3.74
N ASN A 137 18.09 18.75 -3.07
CA ASN A 137 19.53 18.84 -3.27
C ASN A 137 20.22 17.46 -3.14
N VAL A 138 21.45 17.35 -3.62
CA VAL A 138 22.21 16.09 -3.63
C VAL A 138 22.45 15.55 -2.21
N GLN A 139 22.64 16.43 -1.24
CA GLN A 139 22.91 16.05 0.16
C GLN A 139 21.68 15.38 0.81
N SER A 140 20.48 15.92 0.57
CA SER A 140 19.21 15.37 1.05
C SER A 140 18.80 14.10 0.31
N THR A 141 19.29 13.86 -0.92
CA THR A 141 18.99 12.65 -1.69
C THR A 141 19.34 11.38 -0.94
N ALA A 142 20.57 11.28 -0.43
CA ALA A 142 21.01 10.08 0.30
C ALA A 142 20.15 9.86 1.55
N LYS A 143 19.80 10.94 2.27
CA LYS A 143 18.98 10.87 3.47
C LYS A 143 17.55 10.41 3.18
N VAL A 144 16.88 11.02 2.21
CA VAL A 144 15.51 10.65 1.81
C VAL A 144 15.48 9.20 1.29
N LEU A 145 16.47 8.82 0.48
CA LEU A 145 16.56 7.46 -0.07
C LEU A 145 16.79 6.43 1.03
N ASN A 146 17.71 6.69 1.97
CA ASN A 146 17.97 5.79 3.09
C ASN A 146 16.75 5.67 4.01
N GLN A 147 16.06 6.78 4.29
CA GLN A 147 14.82 6.74 5.07
C GLN A 147 13.76 5.90 4.37
N LYS A 148 13.56 6.08 3.05
CA LYS A 148 12.61 5.27 2.28
C LYS A 148 13.02 3.81 2.22
N HIS A 149 14.30 3.52 2.08
CA HIS A 149 14.84 2.17 2.16
C HIS A 149 14.54 1.52 3.52
N ASP A 150 14.71 2.24 4.62
CA ASP A 150 14.44 1.71 5.96
C ASP A 150 12.95 1.52 6.22
N GLU A 151 12.10 2.45 5.76
CA GLU A 151 10.64 2.31 5.76
C GLU A 151 10.21 1.08 4.95
N MET A 152 10.78 0.87 3.76
CA MET A 152 10.52 -0.31 2.94
C MET A 152 11.04 -1.59 3.59
N ARG A 153 12.25 -1.59 4.17
CA ARG A 153 12.80 -2.72 4.91
C ARG A 153 11.87 -3.10 6.08
N LEU A 154 11.36 -2.11 6.81
CA LEU A 154 10.39 -2.32 7.88
C LEU A 154 9.07 -2.88 7.34
N LEU A 155 8.55 -2.33 6.24
CA LEU A 155 7.36 -2.85 5.56
C LEU A 155 7.55 -4.32 5.16
N PHE A 156 8.65 -4.66 4.49
CA PHE A 156 8.97 -6.03 4.10
C PHE A 156 9.13 -6.96 5.30
N SER A 157 9.73 -6.48 6.38
CA SER A 157 9.82 -7.25 7.63
C SER A 157 8.45 -7.53 8.25
N ARG A 158 7.46 -6.68 8.00
CA ARG A 158 6.09 -6.80 8.52
C ARG A 158 5.15 -7.53 7.56
N LEU A 159 5.47 -7.56 6.27
CA LEU A 159 4.71 -8.27 5.24
C LEU A 159 4.54 -9.76 5.56
N LYS A 160 5.49 -10.36 6.26
CA LYS A 160 5.39 -11.75 6.76
C LYS A 160 4.24 -11.99 7.76
N PHE A 161 3.67 -10.93 8.34
CA PHE A 161 2.55 -10.99 9.29
C PHE A 161 1.21 -10.59 8.67
N LEU A 162 1.17 -10.19 7.40
CA LEU A 162 -0.08 -9.86 6.72
C LEU A 162 -0.85 -11.14 6.38
N GLN A 163 -2.08 -11.24 6.86
CA GLN A 163 -3.01 -12.31 6.47
C GLN A 163 -3.37 -12.22 4.98
N THR A 164 -3.64 -13.38 4.38
CA THR A 164 -3.76 -13.66 2.93
C THR A 164 -4.74 -12.74 2.18
N GLN A 165 -5.75 -12.18 2.87
CA GLN A 165 -6.77 -11.29 2.30
C GLN A 165 -6.23 -9.89 1.95
N HIS A 166 -5.29 -9.34 2.73
CA HIS A 166 -4.70 -8.01 2.46
C HIS A 166 -3.59 -8.04 1.39
N GLY A 167 -3.02 -9.22 1.11
CA GLY A 167 -2.02 -9.40 0.04
C GLY A 167 -2.59 -9.23 -1.37
N LEU A 168 -3.89 -9.42 -1.55
CA LEU A 168 -4.58 -9.25 -2.84
C LEU A 168 -4.63 -7.78 -3.30
N LEU A 169 -4.78 -6.82 -2.37
CA LEU A 169 -4.86 -5.38 -2.64
C LEU A 169 -3.48 -4.78 -2.97
N LEU A 170 -2.42 -5.19 -2.27
CA LEU A 170 -1.05 -4.70 -2.52
C LEU A 170 -0.56 -5.01 -3.94
N LYS A 171 -1.03 -6.12 -4.50
CA LYS A 171 -0.57 -6.68 -5.77
C LYS A 171 -0.93 -5.82 -6.98
N SER A 172 -2.16 -5.31 -7.08
CA SER A 172 -2.57 -4.44 -8.21
C SER A 172 -1.71 -3.17 -8.26
N SER A 173 -1.41 -2.61 -7.08
CA SER A 173 -0.54 -1.45 -6.95
C SER A 173 0.92 -1.76 -7.26
N MET A 174 1.44 -2.94 -6.87
CA MET A 174 2.81 -3.35 -7.18
C MET A 174 3.03 -3.60 -8.67
N SER A 175 2.06 -4.22 -9.36
CA SER A 175 2.14 -4.42 -10.81
C SER A 175 2.20 -3.09 -11.57
N LEU A 176 1.32 -2.15 -11.24
CA LEU A 176 1.31 -0.81 -11.85
C LEU A 176 2.58 -0.01 -11.52
N SER A 177 3.08 -0.12 -10.29
CA SER A 177 4.32 0.54 -9.88
C SER A 177 5.52 -0.03 -10.61
N PHE A 178 5.56 -1.35 -10.83
CA PHE A 178 6.64 -2.00 -11.56
C PHE A 178 6.66 -1.54 -13.02
N GLU A 179 5.52 -1.56 -13.71
CA GLU A 179 5.42 -1.06 -15.10
C GLU A 179 5.83 0.40 -15.22
N SER A 180 5.46 1.23 -14.24
CA SER A 180 5.85 2.65 -14.18
C SER A 180 7.35 2.84 -13.94
N ILE A 181 7.98 2.02 -13.08
CA ILE A 181 9.43 2.11 -12.79
C ILE A 181 10.24 1.54 -13.95
N SER A 182 9.81 0.40 -14.52
CA SER A 182 10.51 -0.26 -15.62
C SER A 182 10.26 0.41 -16.97
N ASN A 183 9.26 1.31 -17.06
CA ASN A 183 8.78 1.93 -18.28
C ASN A 183 8.45 0.90 -19.38
N ILE A 184 7.92 -0.25 -18.95
CA ILE A 184 7.57 -1.40 -19.80
C ILE A 184 6.19 -1.88 -19.36
N SER A 185 5.24 -1.94 -20.28
CA SER A 185 3.93 -2.56 -20.05
C SER A 185 4.02 -4.07 -20.27
N PHE A 186 3.44 -4.87 -19.37
CA PHE A 186 3.44 -6.32 -19.48
C PHE A 186 2.06 -6.80 -19.96
N ASP A 187 2.04 -7.64 -21.00
CA ASP A 187 0.85 -8.39 -21.39
C ASP A 187 0.58 -9.58 -20.42
N GLU A 188 -0.52 -10.32 -20.62
CA GLU A 188 -0.87 -11.44 -19.72
C GLU A 188 0.19 -12.57 -19.71
N GLN A 189 0.83 -12.85 -20.85
CA GLN A 189 1.87 -13.88 -20.95
C GLN A 189 3.17 -13.40 -20.29
N GLN A 190 3.53 -12.13 -20.48
CA GLN A 190 4.68 -11.51 -19.84
C GLN A 190 4.48 -11.41 -18.33
N TRP A 191 3.27 -11.13 -17.85
CA TRP A 191 2.93 -11.19 -16.42
C TRP A 191 2.98 -12.62 -15.88
N CYS A 192 2.59 -13.60 -16.69
CA CYS A 192 2.75 -15.02 -16.36
C CYS A 192 4.23 -15.40 -16.19
N ILE A 193 5.11 -14.92 -17.07
CA ILE A 193 6.56 -15.13 -16.97
C ILE A 193 7.14 -14.37 -15.78
N ALA A 194 6.74 -13.11 -15.58
CA ALA A 194 7.18 -12.29 -14.45
C ALA A 194 6.79 -12.90 -13.10
N SER A 195 5.66 -13.60 -13.04
CA SER A 195 5.22 -14.26 -11.81
C SER A 195 6.09 -15.46 -11.45
N LEU A 196 6.62 -16.20 -12.44
CA LEU A 196 7.46 -17.38 -12.20
C LEU A 196 8.61 -17.08 -11.20
N PRO A 197 8.98 -18.04 -10.34
CA PRO A 197 10.15 -17.89 -9.48
C PRO A 197 11.43 -17.65 -10.28
N ILE A 198 12.38 -16.93 -9.68
CA ILE A 198 13.69 -16.60 -10.29
C ILE A 198 14.41 -17.86 -10.80
N LYS A 199 14.34 -18.96 -10.05
CA LYS A 199 14.95 -20.26 -10.42
C LYS A 199 14.40 -20.86 -11.72
N PHE A 200 13.26 -20.38 -12.21
CA PHE A 200 12.61 -20.79 -13.46
C PHE A 200 12.57 -19.67 -14.52
N GLY A 201 13.38 -18.61 -14.35
CA GLY A 201 13.51 -17.55 -15.35
C GLY A 201 12.47 -16.42 -15.26
N GLY A 202 11.70 -16.35 -14.16
CA GLY A 202 10.79 -15.23 -13.90
C GLY A 202 11.33 -14.19 -12.93
N LEU A 203 10.49 -13.20 -12.58
CA LEU A 203 10.83 -12.12 -11.65
C LEU A 203 10.38 -12.39 -10.21
N GLY A 204 9.61 -13.46 -9.98
CA GLY A 204 9.03 -13.79 -8.68
C GLY A 204 7.86 -12.88 -8.25
N LEU A 205 7.27 -12.14 -9.18
CA LEU A 205 6.13 -11.25 -8.93
C LEU A 205 4.82 -12.04 -8.91
N ARG A 206 4.69 -12.97 -7.95
CA ARG A 206 3.55 -13.90 -7.85
C ARG A 206 2.27 -13.20 -7.39
N LYS A 207 1.16 -13.58 -8.01
CA LYS A 207 -0.18 -13.23 -7.53
C LYS A 207 -0.53 -14.13 -6.34
N ALA A 208 -1.26 -13.62 -5.34
CA ALA A 208 -1.79 -14.46 -4.26
C ALA A 208 -2.68 -15.60 -4.82
N SER A 209 -3.44 -15.32 -5.88
CA SER A 209 -4.22 -16.32 -6.63
C SER A 209 -3.35 -17.46 -7.20
N ASP A 210 -2.11 -17.18 -7.58
CA ASP A 210 -1.22 -18.19 -8.19
C ASP A 210 -0.74 -19.22 -7.16
N ILE A 211 -0.85 -18.92 -5.86
CA ILE A 211 -0.38 -19.76 -4.75
C ILE A 211 -1.55 -20.25 -3.89
N MET A 212 -2.72 -19.62 -3.99
CA MET A 212 -3.88 -19.88 -3.15
C MET A 212 -4.27 -21.35 -3.11
N LEU A 213 -4.45 -21.97 -4.28
CA LEU A 213 -4.86 -23.37 -4.38
C LEU A 213 -3.81 -24.34 -3.79
N PRO A 214 -2.51 -24.28 -4.18
CA PRO A 214 -1.42 -25.00 -3.53
C PRO A 214 -1.35 -24.81 -2.00
N ALA A 215 -1.54 -23.58 -1.52
CA ALA A 215 -1.46 -23.24 -0.11
C ALA A 215 -2.65 -23.81 0.67
N PHE A 216 -3.85 -23.72 0.11
CA PHE A 216 -5.08 -24.24 0.71
C PHE A 216 -5.01 -25.77 0.86
N LEU A 217 -4.65 -26.49 -0.21
CA LEU A 217 -4.52 -27.95 -0.21
C LEU A 217 -3.45 -28.41 0.79
N ALA A 218 -2.30 -27.72 0.83
CA ALA A 218 -1.25 -28.04 1.80
C ALA A 218 -1.67 -27.78 3.25
N SER A 219 -2.33 -26.66 3.50
CA SER A 219 -2.80 -26.29 4.84
C SER A 219 -3.77 -27.34 5.37
N ILE A 220 -4.77 -27.74 4.58
CA ILE A 220 -5.74 -28.77 4.98
C ILE A 220 -5.04 -30.08 5.31
N ASN A 221 -4.19 -30.56 4.41
CA ASN A 221 -3.49 -31.82 4.61
C ASN A 221 -2.51 -31.79 5.81
N SER A 222 -1.98 -30.62 6.18
CA SER A 222 -1.12 -30.47 7.35
C SER A 222 -1.87 -30.62 8.68
N VAL A 223 -3.13 -30.15 8.74
CA VAL A 223 -3.93 -30.17 9.97
C VAL A 223 -4.90 -31.35 10.03
N LEU A 224 -5.11 -32.05 8.92
CA LEU A 224 -6.07 -33.14 8.80
C LEU A 224 -5.89 -34.18 9.92
N ARG A 225 -4.66 -34.62 10.17
CA ARG A 225 -4.37 -35.59 11.23
C ARG A 225 -4.73 -35.08 12.62
N LEU A 226 -4.46 -33.81 12.91
CA LEU A 226 -4.81 -33.19 14.20
C LEU A 226 -6.33 -33.08 14.35
N ILE A 227 -7.04 -32.67 13.29
CA ILE A 227 -8.50 -32.59 13.25
C ILE A 227 -9.12 -33.98 13.50
N THR A 228 -8.60 -35.03 12.85
CA THR A 228 -9.05 -36.41 13.06
C THR A 228 -8.82 -36.91 14.49
N LEU A 229 -7.73 -36.50 15.14
CA LEU A 229 -7.47 -36.87 16.53
C LEU A 229 -8.36 -36.14 17.53
N MET A 230 -8.69 -34.85 17.27
CA MET A 230 -9.56 -34.06 18.14
C MET A 230 -11.03 -34.44 17.99
N LEU A 231 -11.47 -34.73 16.76
CA LEU A 231 -12.83 -35.15 16.45
C LEU A 231 -12.89 -36.68 16.43
N GLN A 232 -13.03 -37.28 17.61
CA GLN A 232 -13.05 -38.75 17.78
C GLN A 232 -14.18 -39.47 17.02
N ASN A 233 -15.14 -38.73 16.44
CA ASN A 233 -16.29 -39.24 15.68
C ASN A 233 -16.43 -38.55 14.31
N ILE A 234 -15.39 -38.55 13.47
CA ILE A 234 -15.56 -38.19 12.05
C ILE A 234 -16.34 -39.30 11.36
N THR A 235 -17.59 -39.05 11.01
CA THR A 235 -18.36 -39.89 10.09
C THR A 235 -17.89 -39.63 8.65
N ALA A 236 -18.16 -40.55 7.72
CA ALA A 236 -17.82 -40.39 6.30
C ALA A 236 -18.45 -39.12 5.65
N GLU A 237 -19.42 -38.50 6.31
CA GLU A 237 -20.11 -37.28 5.87
C GLU A 237 -19.43 -35.98 6.33
N THR A 238 -18.51 -36.06 7.29
CA THR A 238 -17.77 -34.87 7.75
C THR A 238 -16.70 -34.49 6.74
N CYS A 239 -17.02 -33.57 5.84
CA CYS A 239 -16.07 -33.01 4.87
C CYS A 239 -15.52 -31.66 5.33
N ILE A 240 -14.27 -31.38 4.99
CA ILE A 240 -13.70 -30.04 5.14
C ILE A 240 -14.29 -29.18 4.02
N ALA A 241 -14.93 -28.06 4.39
CA ALA A 241 -15.54 -27.16 3.44
C ALA A 241 -14.55 -26.75 2.33
N PHE A 242 -15.02 -26.75 1.08
CA PHE A 242 -14.25 -26.38 -0.12
C PHE A 242 -13.10 -27.34 -0.48
N TYR A 243 -12.85 -28.40 0.29
CA TYR A 243 -11.79 -29.35 -0.02
C TYR A 243 -12.07 -30.18 -1.28
N PRO A 244 -13.28 -30.76 -1.48
CA PRO A 244 -13.60 -31.47 -2.72
C PRO A 244 -13.48 -30.57 -3.95
N GLU A 245 -13.95 -29.32 -3.86
CA GLU A 245 -13.92 -28.34 -4.92
C GLU A 245 -12.48 -27.97 -5.29
N ALA A 246 -11.63 -27.72 -4.30
CA ALA A 246 -10.21 -27.45 -4.52
C ALA A 246 -9.49 -28.66 -5.13
N LEU A 247 -9.84 -29.88 -4.74
CA LEU A 247 -9.26 -31.09 -5.33
C LEU A 247 -9.70 -31.27 -6.79
N MET A 248 -10.97 -31.00 -7.11
CA MET A 248 -11.47 -31.01 -8.48
C MET A 248 -10.79 -29.94 -9.33
N GLU A 249 -10.63 -28.72 -8.80
CA GLU A 249 -9.90 -27.64 -9.47
C GLU A 249 -8.45 -28.06 -9.77
N TRP A 250 -7.75 -28.63 -8.79
CA TRP A 250 -6.40 -29.17 -8.97
C TRP A 250 -6.34 -30.26 -10.05
N GLN A 251 -7.24 -31.23 -9.99
CA GLN A 251 -7.30 -32.34 -10.94
C GLN A 251 -7.67 -31.89 -12.35
N SER A 252 -8.44 -30.82 -12.50
CA SER A 252 -8.80 -30.26 -13.81
C SER A 252 -7.58 -29.73 -14.56
N VAL A 253 -6.59 -29.19 -13.84
CA VAL A 253 -5.37 -28.60 -14.41
C VAL A 253 -4.22 -29.61 -14.46
N HIS A 254 -4.09 -30.46 -13.43
CA HIS A 254 -2.91 -31.32 -13.24
C HIS A 254 -3.20 -32.82 -13.35
N GLY A 255 -4.45 -33.21 -13.62
CA GLY A 255 -4.86 -34.61 -13.71
C GLY A 255 -4.60 -35.37 -12.41
N SER A 256 -3.88 -36.49 -12.52
CA SER A 256 -3.51 -37.34 -11.37
C SER A 256 -2.14 -36.99 -10.75
N SER A 257 -1.57 -35.82 -11.09
CA SER A 257 -0.29 -35.39 -10.53
C SER A 257 -0.48 -34.79 -9.14
N PHE A 258 0.04 -35.47 -8.12
CA PHE A 258 -0.01 -35.04 -6.73
C PHE A 258 1.39 -35.08 -6.11
N PRO A 259 1.70 -34.17 -5.18
CA PRO A 259 2.99 -34.17 -4.52
C PRO A 259 3.14 -35.36 -3.57
N PRO A 260 4.37 -35.89 -3.39
CA PRO A 260 4.63 -37.02 -2.49
C PRO A 260 4.38 -36.68 -1.02
N VAL A 261 4.57 -35.41 -0.65
CA VAL A 261 4.19 -34.87 0.66
C VAL A 261 3.19 -33.75 0.44
N VAL A 262 1.93 -34.05 0.75
CA VAL A 262 0.77 -33.19 0.52
C VAL A 262 0.61 -32.07 1.55
N SER A 263 1.34 -32.10 2.67
CA SER A 263 1.24 -31.09 3.73
C SER A 263 2.07 -29.82 3.46
N THR A 264 2.81 -29.76 2.35
CA THR A 264 3.77 -28.69 2.08
C THR A 264 3.42 -27.93 0.81
N GLN A 265 3.10 -26.64 0.94
CA GLN A 265 2.67 -25.77 -0.18
C GLN A 265 3.69 -25.77 -1.33
N ARG A 266 4.98 -25.74 -1.02
CA ARG A 266 6.06 -25.77 -2.02
C ARG A 266 5.97 -26.95 -2.98
N ASN A 267 5.59 -28.13 -2.50
CA ASN A 267 5.55 -29.34 -3.33
C ASN A 267 4.40 -29.30 -4.34
N TRP A 268 3.26 -28.76 -3.93
CA TRP A 268 2.15 -28.46 -4.84
C TRP A 268 2.59 -27.41 -5.86
N ASP A 269 3.22 -26.32 -5.40
CA ASP A 269 3.62 -25.22 -6.28
C ASP A 269 4.64 -25.63 -7.34
N GLU A 270 5.56 -26.55 -7.03
CA GLU A 270 6.52 -27.04 -8.02
C GLU A 270 5.83 -27.80 -9.17
N ILE A 271 4.77 -28.56 -8.89
CA ILE A 271 3.94 -29.21 -9.94
C ILE A 271 3.20 -28.15 -10.75
N ASN A 272 2.62 -27.15 -10.07
CA ASN A 272 1.89 -26.07 -10.71
C ASN A 272 2.78 -25.27 -11.68
N ILE A 273 3.98 -24.91 -11.22
CA ILE A 273 4.98 -24.19 -12.03
C ILE A 273 5.45 -25.04 -13.22
N ALA A 274 5.68 -26.34 -13.03
CA ALA A 274 6.05 -27.23 -14.14
C ALA A 274 4.96 -27.28 -15.22
N SER A 275 3.69 -27.35 -14.81
CA SER A 275 2.55 -27.29 -15.72
C SER A 275 2.49 -25.96 -16.48
N LEU A 276 2.73 -24.84 -15.77
CA LEU A 276 2.74 -23.50 -16.34
C LEU A 276 3.88 -23.33 -17.37
N LEU A 277 5.09 -23.80 -17.05
CA LEU A 277 6.24 -23.77 -17.96
C LEU A 277 5.98 -24.56 -19.25
N ASN A 278 5.32 -25.72 -19.15
CA ASN A 278 4.94 -26.50 -20.32
C ASN A 278 3.91 -25.77 -21.20
N SER A 279 3.02 -24.98 -20.60
CA SER A 279 2.04 -24.18 -21.33
C SER A 279 2.66 -23.00 -22.08
N LEU A 280 3.80 -22.48 -21.62
CA LEU A 280 4.45 -21.28 -22.16
C LEU A 280 5.31 -21.54 -23.42
N GLN A 281 5.45 -22.80 -23.85
CA GLN A 281 6.09 -23.22 -25.12
C GLN A 281 7.33 -22.39 -25.54
N PHE A 282 8.31 -22.25 -24.64
CA PHE A 282 9.55 -21.53 -24.96
C PHE A 282 10.26 -22.19 -26.16
N SER A 283 10.40 -21.46 -27.26
CA SER A 283 11.23 -21.89 -28.39
C SER A 283 12.69 -21.87 -27.96
N SER A 284 13.41 -22.97 -28.20
CA SER A 284 14.82 -23.13 -27.84
C SER A 284 15.68 -22.12 -28.60
N VAL A 285 15.90 -20.94 -28.03
CA VAL A 285 16.91 -20.01 -28.53
C VAL A 285 18.26 -20.64 -28.24
N LYS A 286 18.98 -21.07 -29.29
CA LYS A 286 20.40 -21.42 -29.19
C LYS A 286 21.14 -20.16 -28.74
N ILE A 287 21.44 -20.08 -27.45
CA ILE A 287 22.35 -19.07 -26.92
C ILE A 287 23.71 -19.36 -27.55
N GLN A 288 24.09 -18.56 -28.55
CA GLN A 288 25.46 -18.55 -29.04
C GLN A 288 26.35 -18.18 -27.85
N SER A 289 27.34 -19.02 -27.57
CA SER A 289 28.32 -18.82 -26.51
C SER A 289 29.08 -17.51 -26.76
N VAL A 290 28.66 -16.43 -26.12
CA VAL A 290 29.49 -15.24 -25.96
C VAL A 290 30.51 -15.59 -24.88
N THR A 291 31.73 -15.90 -25.31
CA THR A 291 32.91 -16.03 -24.47
C THR A 291 33.23 -14.65 -23.87
N ASN A 292 32.58 -14.29 -22.77
CA ASN A 292 32.96 -13.12 -21.99
C ASN A 292 33.71 -13.53 -20.72
N LYS A 293 34.94 -13.03 -20.67
CA LYS A 293 35.91 -13.17 -19.59
C LYS A 293 35.31 -12.73 -18.26
N GLY A 294 35.50 -13.61 -17.28
CA GLY A 294 35.26 -13.50 -15.85
C GLY A 294 34.89 -12.14 -15.25
N ILE A 295 33.78 -12.16 -14.51
CA ILE A 295 33.73 -11.50 -13.20
C ILE A 295 33.26 -12.58 -12.21
N GLN A 296 34.22 -13.16 -11.50
CA GLN A 296 33.96 -13.90 -10.27
C GLN A 296 33.71 -12.88 -9.17
N CYS A 297 32.54 -12.90 -8.52
CA CYS A 297 32.36 -12.27 -7.23
C CYS A 297 32.15 -13.36 -6.17
N MET A 298 33.16 -13.53 -5.33
CA MET A 298 33.10 -14.26 -4.06
C MET A 298 32.38 -13.38 -3.05
N VAL A 299 31.33 -13.92 -2.41
CA VAL A 299 30.70 -13.27 -1.26
C VAL A 299 31.51 -13.63 -0.01
N LYS A 300 31.97 -12.60 0.70
CA LYS A 300 32.28 -12.65 2.13
C LYS A 300 31.36 -11.67 2.84
#